data_AF-A0ABC8J785-F1
#
_entry.id   AF-A0ABC8J785-F1
#
_cell.length_a   1.000
_cell.length_b   1.000
_cell.length_c   1.000
_cell.angle_alpha   90.00
_cell.angle_beta   90.00
_cell.angle_gamma   90.00
#
_symmetry.space_group_name_H-M   'P 1'
#
loop_
_entity.id
_entity.type
_entity.pdbx_description
1 polymer ?
#
loop_
_entity_poly.entity_id
_entity_poly.type
_entity_poly.pdbx_seq_one_letter_code
_entity_poly.pdbx_strand_id
1 'polypeptide(L)'
;MLIEYLFEKFPDTDLAGEISIDDLQSCYKESKQKFDVDPVFKKKAQLAVVRIQGEDPVYCKTWAKICETSRTECATVYQRLQIELVRKESFYKPYIPSMIEELSDKGLVEESKGARVIKTKGDSNTLILVKSDGAYTYATTDMAGLWYRLNEEKVEWIIYVTDVGQAKHFETFFKVVNGEDGKKFKTRESKTVPLTDLLDEAMTRSKASITKRAEEARDAKEWTPEEIDKTAEGHPRISSSTAFEEV
;
A
#
# COMPACT_ATOMS: atom_id res chain seq x y z
N MET A 1 -16.00 12.64 2.54
CA MET A 1 -16.32 12.70 3.98
C MET A 1 -15.30 13.51 4.76
N LEU A 2 -14.01 13.16 4.69
CA LEU A 2 -12.97 13.85 5.46
C LEU A 2 -12.89 15.36 5.16
N ILE A 3 -12.91 15.76 3.89
CA ILE A 3 -12.89 17.19 3.50
C ILE A 3 -14.07 17.97 4.10
N GLU A 4 -15.30 17.46 3.94
CA GLU A 4 -16.49 18.11 4.52
C GLU A 4 -16.41 18.20 6.05
N TYR A 5 -15.88 17.15 6.68
CA TYR A 5 -15.67 17.16 8.13
C TYR A 5 -14.66 18.22 8.55
N LEU A 6 -13.56 18.37 7.80
CA LEU A 6 -12.55 19.39 8.05
C LEU A 6 -13.11 20.80 7.84
N PHE A 7 -13.94 21.04 6.82
CA PHE A 7 -14.60 22.34 6.63
C PHE A 7 -15.56 22.68 7.77
N GLU A 8 -16.29 21.69 8.30
CA GLU A 8 -17.18 21.92 9.46
C GLU A 8 -16.40 22.12 10.76
N LYS A 9 -15.27 21.43 10.94
CA LYS A 9 -14.43 21.51 12.15
C LYS A 9 -13.53 22.76 12.17
N PHE A 10 -13.10 23.22 11.00
CA PHE A 10 -12.17 24.35 10.82
C PHE A 10 -12.70 25.33 9.76
N PRO A 11 -13.81 26.06 10.02
CA PRO A 11 -14.46 26.93 9.04
C PRO A 11 -13.66 28.21 8.72
N ASP A 12 -12.85 28.70 9.66
CA ASP A 12 -12.12 29.99 9.56
C ASP A 12 -10.62 29.84 9.31
N THR A 13 -10.12 28.60 9.26
CA THR A 13 -8.71 28.33 8.99
C THR A 13 -8.54 28.21 7.48
N ASP A 14 -7.66 28.99 6.86
CA ASP A 14 -7.07 28.53 5.60
C ASP A 14 -6.40 27.22 5.99
N LEU A 15 -6.97 26.07 5.60
CA LEU A 15 -6.51 24.72 5.94
C LEU A 15 -5.02 24.49 5.58
N ALA A 16 -4.37 25.49 4.97
CA ALA A 16 -2.94 25.74 4.97
C ALA A 16 -2.25 25.74 6.37
N GLY A 17 -2.95 26.09 7.46
CA GLY A 17 -2.41 26.13 8.82
C GLY A 17 -2.54 24.79 9.56
N GLU A 18 -1.51 23.95 9.45
CA GLU A 18 -1.14 22.83 10.34
C GLU A 18 -2.27 21.94 10.90
N ILE A 19 -2.87 21.09 10.04
CA ILE A 19 -3.55 19.87 10.52
C ILE A 19 -2.48 18.86 10.91
N SER A 20 -2.44 18.48 12.19
CA SER A 20 -1.52 17.46 12.70
C SER A 20 -1.99 16.03 12.36
N ILE A 21 -1.06 15.11 12.53
CA ILE A 21 -1.15 13.65 12.33
C ILE A 21 -2.25 13.00 13.19
N ASP A 22 -2.16 13.21 14.50
CA ASP A 22 -3.10 12.63 15.46
C ASP A 22 -4.51 13.19 15.24
N ASP A 23 -4.58 14.43 14.75
CA ASP A 23 -5.83 15.05 14.33
C ASP A 23 -6.40 14.42 13.07
N LEU A 24 -5.58 13.99 12.10
CA LEU A 24 -6.08 13.44 10.84
C LEU A 24 -6.76 12.08 11.02
N GLN A 25 -6.14 11.16 11.79
CA GLN A 25 -6.73 9.85 12.07
C GLN A 25 -8.02 9.99 12.90
N SER A 26 -8.02 10.89 13.88
CA SER A 26 -9.20 11.20 14.69
C SER A 26 -10.32 11.81 13.84
N CYS A 27 -9.99 12.81 13.01
CA CYS A 27 -10.93 13.42 12.07
C CYS A 27 -11.48 12.40 11.07
N TYR A 28 -10.67 11.44 10.61
CA TYR A 28 -11.16 10.37 9.75
C TYR A 28 -12.22 9.52 10.46
N LYS A 29 -11.94 9.05 11.68
CA LYS A 29 -12.87 8.23 12.47
C LYS A 29 -14.18 8.98 12.76
N GLU A 30 -14.08 10.23 13.18
CA GLU A 30 -15.23 11.12 13.45
C GLU A 30 -16.04 11.37 12.18
N SER A 31 -15.36 11.67 11.06
CA SER A 31 -16.02 11.88 9.76
C SER A 31 -16.75 10.63 9.27
N LYS A 32 -16.19 9.44 9.53
CA LYS A 32 -16.81 8.16 9.15
C LYS A 32 -18.05 7.88 9.98
N GLN A 33 -17.97 8.05 11.30
CA GLN A 33 -19.12 7.91 12.18
C GLN A 33 -20.24 8.85 11.75
N LYS A 34 -19.92 10.12 11.48
CA LYS A 34 -20.91 11.11 11.01
C LYS A 34 -21.49 10.72 9.65
N PHE A 35 -20.67 10.24 8.72
CA PHE A 35 -21.11 9.75 7.41
C PHE A 35 -22.12 8.60 7.49
N ASP A 36 -22.00 7.74 8.49
CA ASP A 36 -22.88 6.58 8.65
C ASP A 36 -24.23 6.95 9.29
N VAL A 37 -24.27 7.98 10.15
CA VAL A 37 -25.48 8.34 10.92
C VAL A 37 -26.24 9.56 10.38
N ASP A 38 -25.59 10.46 9.66
CA ASP A 38 -26.19 11.72 9.17
C ASP A 38 -26.38 11.69 7.63
N PRO A 39 -27.63 11.53 7.14
CA PRO A 39 -27.93 11.51 5.70
C PRO A 39 -27.59 12.82 4.97
N VAL A 40 -27.66 13.97 5.66
CA VAL A 40 -27.34 15.28 5.06
C VAL A 40 -25.84 15.39 4.87
N PHE A 41 -25.06 15.06 5.90
CA PHE A 41 -23.61 15.01 5.81
C PHE A 41 -23.14 13.98 4.78
N LYS A 42 -23.77 12.80 4.72
CA LYS A 42 -23.50 11.78 3.70
C LYS A 42 -23.65 12.33 2.29
N LYS A 43 -24.74 13.07 2.02
CA LYS A 43 -24.97 13.68 0.71
C LYS A 43 -23.91 14.74 0.38
N LYS A 44 -23.55 15.62 1.33
CA LYS A 44 -22.44 16.58 1.15
C LYS A 44 -21.12 15.88 0.84
N ALA A 45 -20.78 14.84 1.61
CA ALA A 45 -19.57 14.06 1.45
C ALA A 45 -19.46 13.35 0.10
N GLN A 46 -20.58 12.93 -0.49
CA GLN A 46 -20.63 12.39 -1.85
C GLN A 46 -20.44 13.47 -2.91
N LEU A 47 -21.07 14.65 -2.73
CA LEU A 47 -20.89 15.80 -3.62
C LEU A 47 -19.43 16.32 -3.61
N ALA A 48 -18.74 16.22 -2.48
CA ALA A 48 -17.32 16.57 -2.37
C ALA A 48 -16.44 15.78 -3.36
N VAL A 49 -16.76 14.50 -3.61
CA VAL A 49 -16.02 13.68 -4.59
C VAL A 49 -16.22 14.23 -6.01
N VAL A 50 -17.45 14.65 -6.33
CA VAL A 50 -17.78 15.29 -7.62
C VAL A 50 -17.03 16.62 -7.76
N ARG A 51 -16.89 17.39 -6.68
CA ARG A 51 -16.11 18.65 -6.69
C ARG A 51 -14.64 18.41 -7.00
N ILE A 52 -14.02 17.40 -6.39
CA ILE A 52 -12.62 17.02 -6.69
C ILE A 52 -12.49 16.58 -8.15
N GLN A 53 -13.42 15.77 -8.65
CA GLN A 53 -13.42 15.31 -10.05
C GLN A 53 -13.64 16.44 -11.05
N GLY A 54 -14.42 17.46 -10.67
CA GLY A 54 -14.62 18.69 -11.43
C GLY A 54 -13.53 19.74 -11.23
N GLU A 55 -12.38 19.36 -10.64
CA GLU A 55 -11.22 20.23 -10.42
C GLU A 55 -11.51 21.51 -9.61
N ASP A 56 -12.47 21.44 -8.67
CA ASP A 56 -12.76 22.56 -7.79
C ASP A 56 -11.50 22.95 -6.98
N PRO A 57 -10.98 24.18 -7.14
CA PRO A 57 -9.66 24.56 -6.59
C PRO A 57 -9.57 24.40 -5.07
N VAL A 58 -10.67 24.66 -4.34
CA VAL A 58 -10.68 24.58 -2.89
C VAL A 58 -10.62 23.12 -2.45
N TYR A 59 -11.45 22.26 -3.06
CA TYR A 59 -11.47 20.83 -2.75
C TYR A 59 -10.16 20.14 -3.16
N CYS A 60 -9.59 20.50 -4.31
CA CYS A 60 -8.31 19.97 -4.77
C CYS A 60 -7.15 20.41 -3.87
N LYS A 61 -7.09 21.68 -3.44
CA LYS A 61 -6.08 22.18 -2.48
C LYS A 61 -6.17 21.41 -1.16
N THR A 62 -7.38 21.27 -0.59
CA THR A 62 -7.59 20.53 0.65
C THR A 62 -7.22 19.06 0.52
N TRP A 63 -7.61 18.40 -0.58
CA TRP A 63 -7.23 17.02 -0.85
C TRP A 63 -5.71 16.84 -0.95
N ALA A 64 -5.03 17.73 -1.68
CA ALA A 64 -3.58 17.71 -1.80
C ALA A 64 -2.90 17.83 -0.44
N LYS A 65 -3.43 18.68 0.46
CA LYS A 65 -2.90 18.86 1.81
C LYS A 65 -3.08 17.61 2.67
N ILE A 66 -4.27 17.00 2.68
CA ILE A 66 -4.53 15.73 3.37
C ILE A 66 -3.53 14.66 2.90
N CYS A 67 -3.33 14.54 1.58
CA CYS A 67 -2.38 13.58 1.03
C CYS A 67 -0.93 13.91 1.36
N GLU A 68 -0.57 15.19 1.51
CA GLU A 68 0.77 15.62 1.91
C GLU A 68 1.03 15.26 3.37
N THR A 69 0.14 15.66 4.29
CA THR A 69 0.24 15.33 5.72
C THR A 69 0.42 13.83 5.89
N SER A 70 -0.50 13.02 5.34
CA SER A 70 -0.44 11.55 5.42
C SER A 70 0.86 10.97 4.86
N ARG A 71 1.39 11.52 3.77
CA ARG A 71 2.66 11.08 3.19
C ARG A 71 3.85 11.36 4.09
N THR A 72 3.89 12.53 4.72
CA THR A 72 4.96 12.90 5.65
C THR A 72 4.99 11.95 6.83
N GLU A 73 3.85 11.57 7.38
CA GLU A 73 3.79 10.61 8.50
C GLU A 73 4.24 9.22 8.08
N CYS A 74 3.70 8.71 6.97
CA CYS A 74 4.11 7.41 6.46
C CYS A 74 5.63 7.39 6.21
N ALA A 75 6.21 8.50 5.73
CA ALA A 75 7.65 8.63 5.57
C ALA A 75 8.42 8.50 6.90
N THR A 76 7.92 9.04 8.01
CA THR A 76 8.55 8.84 9.32
C THR A 76 8.55 7.37 9.75
N VAL A 77 7.47 6.64 9.49
CA VAL A 77 7.39 5.19 9.77
C VAL A 77 8.35 4.42 8.88
N TYR A 78 8.35 4.71 7.58
CA TYR A 78 9.25 4.06 6.62
C TYR A 78 10.72 4.34 6.93
N GLN A 79 11.07 5.56 7.35
CA GLN A 79 12.42 5.91 7.77
C GLN A 79 12.87 5.07 8.98
N ARG A 80 12.00 4.94 10.00
CA ARG A 80 12.28 4.10 11.18
C ARG A 80 12.43 2.62 10.81
N LEU A 81 11.69 2.15 9.82
CA LEU A 81 11.78 0.78 9.31
C LEU A 81 12.87 0.59 8.24
N GLN A 82 13.59 1.65 7.86
CA GLN A 82 14.57 1.66 6.78
C GLN A 82 14.00 1.13 5.44
N ILE A 83 12.74 1.50 5.15
CA ILE A 83 12.03 1.15 3.92
C ILE A 83 12.06 2.34 2.97
N GLU A 84 12.44 2.11 1.72
CA GLU A 84 12.30 3.07 0.64
C GLU A 84 11.19 2.61 -0.33
N LEU A 85 10.21 3.47 -0.58
CA LEU A 85 9.16 3.22 -1.57
C LEU A 85 9.43 4.02 -2.84
N VAL A 86 9.67 3.30 -3.94
CA VAL A 86 10.06 3.91 -5.22
C VAL A 86 8.86 4.40 -6.03
N ARG A 87 7.67 3.79 -5.89
CA ARG A 87 6.51 4.09 -6.76
C ARG A 87 5.18 4.11 -6.04
N LYS A 88 4.28 4.97 -6.56
CA LYS A 88 2.89 5.11 -6.16
C LYS A 88 1.97 4.52 -7.22
N GLU A 89 0.76 4.12 -6.83
CA GLU A 89 -0.26 3.59 -7.75
C GLU A 89 -0.57 4.54 -8.93
N SER A 90 -0.58 5.85 -8.68
CA SER A 90 -0.84 6.87 -9.71
C SER A 90 0.17 6.86 -10.84
N PHE A 91 1.38 6.33 -10.64
CA PHE A 91 2.42 6.19 -11.66
C PHE A 91 1.94 5.34 -12.84
N TYR A 92 1.08 4.33 -12.60
CA TYR A 92 0.66 3.39 -13.64
C TYR A 92 -0.50 3.89 -14.51
N LYS A 93 -1.13 5.01 -14.14
CA LYS A 93 -2.31 5.54 -14.85
C LYS A 93 -2.08 5.75 -16.35
N PRO A 94 -0.95 6.32 -16.83
CA PRO A 94 -0.71 6.52 -18.26
C PRO A 94 -0.66 5.22 -19.07
N TYR A 95 -0.35 4.08 -18.43
CA TYR A 95 -0.22 2.78 -19.09
C TYR A 95 -1.53 1.99 -19.15
N ILE A 96 -2.57 2.43 -18.43
CA ILE A 96 -3.87 1.76 -18.41
C ILE A 96 -4.49 1.62 -19.82
N PRO A 97 -4.52 2.66 -20.67
CA PRO A 97 -5.10 2.54 -22.01
C PRO A 97 -4.41 1.45 -22.86
N SER A 98 -3.08 1.48 -22.94
CA SER A 98 -2.30 0.51 -23.72
C SER A 98 -2.44 -0.92 -23.18
N MET A 99 -2.45 -1.08 -21.86
CA MET A 99 -2.69 -2.38 -21.23
C MET A 99 -4.09 -2.92 -21.58
N ILE A 100 -5.14 -2.09 -21.53
CA ILE A 100 -6.49 -2.53 -21.88
C ILE A 100 -6.59 -2.89 -23.36
N GLU A 101 -6.00 -2.07 -24.25
CA GLU A 101 -5.97 -2.32 -25.69
C GLU A 101 -5.31 -3.68 -26.01
N GLU A 102 -4.14 -3.95 -25.44
CA GLU A 102 -3.44 -5.23 -25.65
C GLU A 102 -4.27 -6.44 -25.16
N LEU A 103 -4.93 -6.32 -23.99
CA LEU A 103 -5.78 -7.39 -23.48
C LEU A 103 -7.06 -7.56 -24.31
N SER A 104 -7.60 -6.46 -24.87
CA SER A 104 -8.73 -6.49 -25.81
C SER A 104 -8.35 -7.16 -27.13
N ASP A 105 -7.19 -6.84 -27.69
CA ASP A 105 -6.69 -7.44 -28.94
C ASP A 105 -6.44 -8.95 -28.80
N LYS A 106 -6.06 -9.38 -27.60
CA LYS A 106 -5.94 -10.81 -27.24
C LYS A 106 -7.28 -11.50 -26.97
N GLY A 107 -8.40 -10.77 -27.06
CA GLY A 107 -9.74 -11.30 -26.81
C GLY A 107 -10.03 -11.65 -25.35
N LEU A 108 -9.27 -11.09 -24.40
CA LEU A 108 -9.41 -11.38 -22.97
C LEU A 108 -10.41 -10.44 -22.28
N VAL A 109 -10.57 -9.23 -22.80
CA VAL A 109 -11.51 -8.23 -22.26
C VAL A 109 -12.83 -8.33 -22.99
N GLU A 110 -13.91 -8.46 -22.24
CA GLU A 110 -15.29 -8.46 -22.73
C GLU A 110 -16.11 -7.33 -22.11
N GLU A 111 -17.14 -6.89 -22.83
CA GLU A 111 -18.13 -5.98 -22.28
C GLU A 111 -19.25 -6.76 -21.56
N SER A 112 -19.57 -6.33 -20.35
CA SER A 112 -20.63 -6.90 -19.53
C SER A 112 -21.35 -5.78 -18.77
N LYS A 113 -22.63 -5.56 -19.10
CA LYS A 113 -23.48 -4.51 -18.48
C LYS A 113 -22.84 -3.10 -18.54
N GLY A 114 -22.18 -2.77 -19.65
CA GLY A 114 -21.47 -1.50 -19.85
C GLY A 114 -20.12 -1.41 -19.13
N ALA A 115 -19.70 -2.44 -18.38
CA ALA A 115 -18.37 -2.53 -17.80
C ALA A 115 -17.43 -3.33 -18.73
N ARG A 116 -16.13 -3.05 -18.67
CA ARG A 116 -15.08 -3.88 -19.31
C ARG A 116 -14.50 -4.83 -18.26
N VAL A 117 -14.59 -6.12 -18.53
CA VAL A 117 -14.27 -7.16 -17.56
C VAL A 117 -13.42 -8.27 -18.19
N ILE A 118 -12.71 -9.02 -17.35
CA ILE A 118 -12.05 -10.26 -17.73
C ILE A 118 -12.68 -11.39 -16.91
N LYS A 119 -13.23 -12.39 -17.60
CA LYS A 119 -13.75 -13.60 -16.98
C LYS A 119 -12.69 -14.69 -16.95
N THR A 120 -12.53 -15.35 -15.82
CA THR A 120 -11.71 -16.57 -15.76
C THR A 120 -12.56 -17.77 -16.16
N LYS A 121 -12.14 -18.52 -17.19
CA LYS A 121 -12.86 -19.72 -17.62
C LYS A 121 -12.90 -20.77 -16.49
N GLY A 122 -14.09 -21.33 -16.22
CA GLY A 122 -14.30 -22.36 -15.20
C GLY A 122 -14.58 -21.84 -13.77
N ASP A 123 -14.62 -20.52 -13.57
CA ASP A 123 -14.94 -19.89 -12.30
C ASP A 123 -15.98 -18.76 -12.53
N SER A 124 -16.78 -18.46 -11.51
CA SER A 124 -17.75 -17.35 -11.53
C SER A 124 -17.09 -15.98 -11.27
N ASN A 125 -15.80 -15.97 -10.94
CA ASN A 125 -15.05 -14.76 -10.64
C ASN A 125 -14.78 -13.94 -11.91
N THR A 126 -14.91 -12.62 -11.77
CA THR A 126 -14.77 -11.65 -12.86
C THR A 126 -13.95 -10.48 -12.36
N LEU A 127 -12.88 -10.11 -13.07
CA LEU A 127 -12.13 -8.89 -12.81
C LEU A 127 -12.75 -7.75 -13.60
N ILE A 128 -13.22 -6.72 -12.90
CA ILE A 128 -13.76 -5.52 -13.53
C ILE A 128 -12.62 -4.53 -13.73
N LEU A 129 -12.21 -4.28 -14.96
CA LEU A 129 -11.18 -3.30 -15.29
C LEU A 129 -11.75 -1.89 -15.48
N VAL A 130 -12.97 -1.77 -15.98
CA VAL A 130 -13.62 -0.46 -16.13
C VAL A 130 -15.07 -0.63 -15.77
N LYS A 131 -15.56 0.15 -14.81
CA LYS A 131 -16.98 0.18 -14.43
C LYS A 131 -17.84 0.78 -15.55
N SER A 132 -19.15 0.63 -15.44
CA SER A 132 -20.11 1.21 -16.40
C SER A 132 -20.10 2.74 -16.46
N ASP A 133 -19.59 3.41 -15.44
CA ASP A 133 -19.38 4.86 -15.39
C ASP A 133 -18.03 5.29 -15.98
N GLY A 134 -17.26 4.37 -16.56
CA GLY A 134 -15.93 4.63 -17.14
C GLY A 134 -14.80 4.68 -16.11
N ALA A 135 -15.09 4.55 -14.81
CA ALA A 135 -14.06 4.63 -13.78
C ALA A 135 -13.24 3.33 -13.70
N TYR A 136 -11.92 3.50 -13.57
CA TYR A 136 -10.98 2.41 -13.29
C TYR A 136 -11.16 1.88 -11.86
N THR A 137 -10.79 0.62 -11.66
CA THR A 137 -10.83 -0.09 -10.38
C THR A 137 -9.41 -0.40 -9.90
N TYR A 138 -9.28 -0.98 -8.70
CA TYR A 138 -8.01 -1.51 -8.21
C TYR A 138 -7.45 -2.63 -9.10
N ALA A 139 -8.31 -3.46 -9.71
CA ALA A 139 -7.85 -4.48 -10.65
C ALA A 139 -7.19 -3.86 -11.89
N THR A 140 -7.63 -2.68 -12.31
CA THR A 140 -7.05 -1.94 -13.43
C THR A 140 -5.64 -1.46 -13.13
N THR A 141 -5.43 -0.88 -11.95
CA THR A 141 -4.13 -0.33 -11.55
C THR A 141 -3.14 -1.44 -11.22
N ASP A 142 -3.59 -2.53 -10.60
CA ASP A 142 -2.77 -3.73 -10.40
C ASP A 142 -2.34 -4.35 -11.74
N MET A 143 -3.26 -4.45 -12.71
CA MET A 143 -2.95 -5.00 -14.03
C MET A 143 -1.98 -4.10 -14.80
N ALA A 144 -2.16 -2.79 -14.74
CA ALA A 144 -1.22 -1.84 -15.33
C ALA A 144 0.16 -1.90 -14.66
N GLY A 145 0.21 -2.08 -13.33
CA GLY A 145 1.44 -2.28 -12.59
C GLY A 145 2.16 -3.58 -12.96
N LEU A 146 1.43 -4.67 -13.19
CA LEU A 146 2.01 -5.91 -13.68
C LEU A 146 2.53 -5.76 -15.11
N TRP A 147 1.70 -5.21 -16.01
CA TRP A 147 2.05 -4.95 -17.40
C TRP A 147 3.34 -4.14 -17.50
N TYR A 148 3.45 -3.06 -16.73
CA TYR A 148 4.65 -2.22 -16.71
C TYR A 148 5.89 -2.99 -16.26
N ARG A 149 5.79 -3.75 -15.17
CA ARG A 149 6.92 -4.54 -14.63
C ARG A 149 7.40 -5.60 -15.63
N LEU A 150 6.48 -6.22 -16.37
CA LEU A 150 6.82 -7.26 -17.35
C LEU A 150 7.37 -6.68 -18.66
N ASN A 151 6.80 -5.59 -19.17
CA ASN A 151 7.12 -5.07 -20.50
C ASN A 151 8.19 -3.97 -20.48
N GLU A 152 8.12 -3.05 -19.52
CA GLU A 152 9.06 -1.92 -19.41
C GLU A 152 10.28 -2.29 -18.56
N GLU A 153 10.07 -2.86 -17.36
CA GLU A 153 11.18 -3.21 -16.48
C GLU A 153 11.79 -4.58 -16.75
N LYS A 154 10.99 -5.48 -17.33
CA LYS A 154 11.39 -6.85 -17.67
C LYS A 154 11.97 -7.60 -16.47
N VAL A 155 11.33 -7.43 -15.32
CA VAL A 155 11.75 -8.11 -14.09
C VAL A 155 11.47 -9.60 -14.17
N GLU A 156 12.37 -10.40 -13.59
CA GLU A 156 12.23 -11.86 -13.56
C GLU A 156 11.28 -12.34 -12.47
N TRP A 157 11.20 -11.60 -11.35
CA TRP A 157 10.41 -11.96 -10.18
C TRP A 157 9.61 -10.77 -9.67
N ILE A 158 8.33 -11.01 -9.34
CA ILE A 158 7.44 -10.03 -8.72
C ILE A 158 6.82 -10.69 -7.49
N ILE A 159 7.00 -10.05 -6.33
CA ILE A 159 6.42 -10.52 -5.06
C ILE A 159 5.33 -9.53 -4.64
N TYR A 160 4.11 -10.03 -4.49
CA TYR A 160 2.99 -9.26 -3.95
C TYR A 160 2.84 -9.57 -2.47
N VAL A 161 3.07 -8.56 -1.61
CA VAL A 161 2.88 -8.66 -0.17
C VAL A 161 1.61 -7.91 0.20
N THR A 162 0.54 -8.66 0.46
CA THR A 162 -0.78 -8.10 0.82
C THR A 162 -1.39 -8.86 1.98
N ASP A 163 -2.45 -8.31 2.58
CA ASP A 163 -3.20 -9.03 3.60
C ASP A 163 -4.03 -10.19 3.02
N VAL A 164 -4.44 -11.11 3.90
CA VAL A 164 -5.19 -12.32 3.52
C VAL A 164 -6.56 -12.00 2.92
N GLY A 165 -7.17 -10.86 3.26
CA GLY A 165 -8.43 -10.40 2.69
C GLY A 165 -8.37 -10.16 1.18
N GLN A 166 -7.18 -9.89 0.64
CA GLN A 166 -6.94 -9.73 -0.81
C GLN A 166 -6.64 -11.05 -1.54
N ALA A 167 -6.61 -12.18 -0.83
CA ALA A 167 -6.25 -13.47 -1.44
C ALA A 167 -7.13 -13.82 -2.65
N LYS A 168 -8.45 -13.62 -2.55
CA LYS A 168 -9.39 -13.92 -3.65
C LYS A 168 -9.17 -13.02 -4.86
N HIS A 169 -8.85 -11.74 -4.63
CA HIS A 169 -8.51 -10.80 -5.69
C HIS A 169 -7.26 -11.28 -6.44
N PHE A 170 -6.17 -11.57 -5.73
CA PHE A 170 -4.93 -12.03 -6.34
C PHE A 170 -5.02 -13.42 -6.97
N GLU A 171 -5.83 -14.33 -6.41
CA GLU A 171 -6.10 -15.62 -7.05
C GLU A 171 -6.75 -15.44 -8.43
N THR A 172 -7.76 -14.56 -8.52
CA THR A 172 -8.43 -14.26 -9.79
C THR A 172 -7.48 -13.51 -10.74
N PHE A 173 -6.72 -12.55 -10.21
CA PHE A 173 -5.72 -11.78 -10.93
C PHE A 173 -4.67 -12.68 -11.59
N PHE A 174 -4.06 -13.60 -10.85
CA PHE A 174 -3.03 -14.50 -11.40
C PHE A 174 -3.60 -15.56 -12.35
N LYS A 175 -4.86 -15.98 -12.19
CA LYS A 175 -5.54 -16.86 -13.16
C LYS A 175 -5.66 -16.19 -14.53
N VAL A 176 -5.93 -14.88 -14.56
CA VAL A 176 -5.99 -14.11 -15.82
C VAL A 176 -4.63 -14.05 -16.51
N VAL A 177 -3.55 -13.91 -15.74
CA VAL A 177 -2.19 -13.73 -16.28
C VAL A 177 -1.61 -15.05 -16.83
N ASN A 178 -1.87 -16.18 -16.19
CA ASN A 178 -1.18 -17.44 -16.49
C ASN A 178 -1.82 -18.30 -17.61
N GLY A 179 -3.01 -17.96 -18.12
CA GLY A 179 -3.71 -18.74 -19.15
C GLY A 179 -4.09 -20.18 -18.72
N GLU A 180 -4.79 -20.93 -19.59
CA GLU A 180 -5.30 -22.30 -19.30
C GLU A 180 -4.17 -23.35 -19.10
N ASP A 181 -2.95 -23.08 -19.56
CA ASP A 181 -1.87 -24.07 -19.60
C ASP A 181 -1.18 -24.30 -18.25
N GLY A 182 -1.46 -23.48 -17.24
CA GLY A 182 -1.15 -23.76 -15.83
C GLY A 182 0.29 -24.18 -15.52
N LYS A 183 1.27 -23.79 -16.34
CA LYS A 183 2.68 -24.13 -16.07
C LYS A 183 3.19 -23.27 -14.91
N LYS A 184 3.72 -23.99 -13.91
CA LYS A 184 3.64 -23.73 -12.46
C LYS A 184 4.76 -22.84 -11.89
N PHE A 185 4.43 -22.18 -10.77
CA PHE A 185 5.13 -22.42 -9.50
C PHE A 185 4.14 -23.04 -8.50
N LYS A 186 4.41 -24.26 -8.02
CA LYS A 186 3.66 -24.95 -6.95
C LYS A 186 4.49 -24.83 -5.67
N THR A 187 3.89 -24.54 -4.51
CA THR A 187 3.99 -25.42 -3.32
C THR A 187 3.09 -25.01 -2.16
N ARG A 188 2.37 -26.04 -1.68
CA ARG A 188 1.86 -26.41 -0.33
C ARG A 188 1.15 -25.40 0.58
N GLU A 189 0.03 -25.91 1.12
CA GLU A 189 -0.73 -25.41 2.26
C GLU A 189 0.14 -24.84 3.38
N SER A 190 -0.23 -23.67 3.90
CA SER A 190 0.18 -23.25 5.24
C SER A 190 -0.99 -22.63 5.97
N LYS A 191 -1.20 -23.08 7.21
CA LYS A 191 -2.00 -22.36 8.20
C LYS A 191 -1.33 -21.01 8.44
N THR A 192 -2.12 -19.95 8.42
CA THR A 192 -1.72 -18.59 8.79
C THR A 192 -1.23 -18.55 10.24
N VAL A 193 0.01 -18.10 10.43
CA VAL A 193 0.56 -17.70 11.73
C VAL A 193 0.52 -16.17 11.78
N PRO A 194 -0.04 -15.54 12.83
CA PRO A 194 -0.01 -14.10 13.01
C PRO A 194 1.43 -13.55 12.95
N LEU A 195 1.62 -12.41 12.29
CA LEU A 195 2.94 -11.75 12.19
C LEU A 195 3.52 -11.41 13.57
N THR A 196 2.67 -11.12 14.55
CA THR A 196 3.06 -10.93 15.94
C THR A 196 3.77 -12.15 16.52
N ASP A 197 3.21 -13.35 16.29
CA ASP A 197 3.74 -14.60 16.84
C ASP A 197 5.06 -14.97 16.17
N LEU A 198 5.24 -14.62 14.89
CA LEU A 198 6.50 -14.77 14.16
C LEU A 198 7.58 -13.80 14.65
N LEU A 199 7.21 -12.55 14.93
CA LEU A 199 8.13 -11.55 15.47
C LEU A 199 8.53 -11.87 16.91
N ASP A 200 7.60 -12.37 17.73
CA ASP A 200 7.86 -12.79 19.11
C ASP A 200 8.78 -14.03 19.16
N GLU A 201 8.55 -15.01 18.28
CA GLU A 201 9.41 -16.19 18.14
C GLU A 201 10.82 -15.80 17.63
N ALA A 202 10.91 -14.90 16.65
CA ALA A 202 12.19 -14.38 16.17
C ALA A 202 12.94 -13.62 17.26
N MET A 203 12.23 -12.79 18.05
CA MET A 203 12.81 -12.06 19.18
C MET A 203 13.29 -13.02 20.28
N THR A 204 12.53 -14.08 20.57
CA THR A 204 12.88 -15.11 21.56
C THR A 204 14.15 -15.85 21.17
N ARG A 205 14.27 -16.29 19.91
CA ARG A 205 15.48 -16.96 19.40
C ARG A 205 16.69 -16.02 19.39
N SER A 206 16.49 -14.76 19.03
CA SER A 206 17.55 -13.76 19.02
C SER A 206 18.06 -13.47 20.44
N LYS A 207 17.15 -13.29 21.41
CA LYS A 207 17.50 -13.16 22.84
C LYS A 207 18.29 -14.36 23.35
N ALA A 208 17.82 -15.58 23.08
CA ALA A 208 18.53 -16.80 23.49
C ALA A 208 19.95 -16.88 22.89
N SER A 209 20.13 -16.48 21.64
CA SER A 209 21.45 -16.42 20.99
C SER A 209 22.35 -15.33 21.57
N ILE A 210 21.80 -14.17 21.93
CA ILE A 210 22.57 -13.06 22.52
C ILE A 210 22.98 -13.40 23.95
N THR A 211 22.07 -13.94 24.77
CA THR A 211 22.38 -14.38 26.15
C THR A 211 23.46 -15.44 26.17
N LYS A 212 23.36 -16.46 25.29
CA LYS A 212 24.40 -17.49 25.17
C LYS A 212 25.77 -16.90 24.82
N ARG A 213 25.81 -15.95 23.88
CA ARG A 213 27.06 -15.26 23.49
C ARG A 213 27.59 -14.32 24.58
N ALA A 214 26.72 -13.75 25.40
CA ALA A 214 27.07 -12.91 26.53
C ALA A 214 27.62 -13.73 27.71
N GLU A 215 27.04 -14.91 27.97
CA GLU A 215 27.56 -15.89 28.96
C GLU A 215 28.92 -16.46 28.53
N GLU A 216 29.16 -16.58 27.23
CA GLU A 216 30.44 -17.01 26.64
C GLU A 216 31.47 -15.86 26.53
N ALA A 217 31.07 -14.60 26.75
CA ALA A 217 31.95 -13.44 26.66
C ALA A 217 32.55 -13.07 28.04
N ARG A 218 33.88 -13.10 28.15
CA ARG A 218 34.63 -12.85 29.40
C ARG A 218 34.74 -11.39 29.83
N ASP A 219 34.28 -10.42 29.04
CA ASP A 219 34.45 -8.99 29.31
C ASP A 219 33.14 -8.23 29.09
N ALA A 220 32.43 -7.90 30.18
CA ALA A 220 31.22 -7.08 30.13
C ALA A 220 31.58 -5.61 29.97
N LYS A 221 31.40 -5.07 28.76
CA LYS A 221 31.50 -3.64 28.47
C LYS A 221 30.35 -2.89 29.15
N GLU A 222 30.62 -1.84 29.92
CA GLU A 222 29.58 -0.91 30.39
C GLU A 222 29.06 -0.08 29.21
N TRP A 223 27.73 -0.05 29.04
CA TRP A 223 27.07 0.63 27.92
C TRP A 223 26.62 2.03 28.33
N THR A 224 26.89 3.02 27.49
CA THR A 224 26.39 4.39 27.67
C THR A 224 24.92 4.52 27.26
N PRO A 225 24.15 5.52 27.76
CA PRO A 225 22.74 5.72 27.37
C PRO A 225 22.52 5.85 25.85
N GLU A 226 23.46 6.47 25.13
CA GLU A 226 23.41 6.60 23.68
C GLU A 226 23.69 5.26 22.95
N GLU A 227 24.56 4.41 23.51
CA GLU A 227 24.77 3.05 23.01
C GLU A 227 23.56 2.15 23.31
N ILE A 228 22.85 2.39 24.41
CA ILE A 228 21.61 1.71 24.75
C ILE A 228 20.50 2.10 23.76
N ASP A 229 20.32 3.40 23.47
CA ASP A 229 19.32 3.87 22.51
C ASP A 229 19.60 3.34 21.09
N LYS A 230 20.83 3.44 20.59
CA LYS A 230 21.21 2.91 19.27
C LYS A 230 21.05 1.39 19.14
N THR A 231 21.28 0.66 20.24
CA THR A 231 21.13 -0.81 20.27
C THR A 231 19.66 -1.21 20.41
N ALA A 232 18.88 -0.44 21.17
CA ALA A 232 17.44 -0.62 21.31
C ALA A 232 16.68 -0.31 20.02
N GLU A 233 17.15 0.64 19.22
CA GLU A 233 16.65 0.94 17.88
C GLU A 233 16.99 -0.16 16.86
N GLY A 234 17.88 -1.10 17.20
CA GLY A 234 18.24 -2.22 16.33
C GLY A 234 19.04 -1.81 15.10
N HIS A 235 19.62 -0.60 15.07
CA HIS A 235 20.56 -0.20 14.02
C HIS A 235 21.71 -1.22 14.01
N PRO A 236 21.86 -2.07 12.97
CA PRO A 236 23.04 -2.90 12.88
C PRO A 236 24.23 -1.94 12.83
N ARG A 237 25.18 -2.10 13.76
CA ARG A 237 26.53 -1.58 13.54
C ARG A 237 27.01 -2.23 12.25
N ILE A 238 26.83 -1.56 11.12
CA ILE A 238 27.75 -1.73 10.00
C ILE A 238 29.04 -1.11 10.53
N SER A 239 29.86 -1.93 11.20
CA SER A 239 31.24 -1.55 11.43
C SER A 239 31.88 -1.45 10.06
N SER A 240 31.96 -0.23 9.54
CA SER A 240 32.86 0.10 8.44
C SER A 240 34.30 -0.08 8.92
N SER A 241 34.74 -1.34 8.95
CA SER A 241 36.17 -1.69 8.95
C SER A 241 36.39 -2.77 7.91
N THR A 242 36.33 -2.37 6.65
CA THR A 242 37.15 -3.00 5.64
C THR A 242 37.45 -1.95 4.59
N ALA A 243 38.72 -1.55 4.61
CA ALA A 243 39.33 -0.63 3.69
C ALA A 243 39.03 -1.05 2.25
N PHE A 244 38.49 -0.12 1.47
CA PHE A 244 38.82 -0.06 0.05
C PHE A 244 39.84 1.07 -0.07
N GLU A 245 41.12 0.67 -0.04
CA GLU A 245 42.19 1.48 -0.61
C GLU A 245 41.97 1.56 -2.13
N GLU A 246 42.28 2.73 -2.67
CA GLU A 246 42.40 3.03 -4.10
C GLU A 246 43.32 2.02 -4.80
N VAL A 247 42.87 1.43 -5.91
CA VAL A 247 43.43 1.50 -7.28
C VAL A 247 42.34 1.10 -8.28
#